data_AF-A0A520A2T6-F1
#
_entry.id   AF-A0A520A2T6-F1
#
_cell.length_a   1.000
_cell.length_b   1.000
_cell.length_c   1.000
_cell.angle_alpha   90.00
_cell.angle_beta   90.00
_cell.angle_gamma   90.00
#
_symmetry.space_group_name_H-M   'P 1'
#
loop_
_entity.id
_entity.type
_entity.pdbx_description
1 polymer ?
#
loop_
_entity_poly.entity_id
_entity_poly.type
_entity_poly.pdbx_seq_one_letter_code
_entity_poly.pdbx_strand_id
1 'polypeptide(L)'
;MVGSNFYRLKQVYSDGTFSYSEVKSVVYTKPGYTLPKITFKLYPNPAESVLNVDVTGIRSKLIIYDLFGRPVRSQTYDLNEAVTMNITDLRTGVYFAEVKDLSTNRPTDITIFFKK
;
A
#
# COMPACT_ATOMS: atom_id res chain seq x y z
N MET A 1 -22.40 1.83 2.35
CA MET A 1 -21.31 2.08 1.38
C MET A 1 -20.07 2.43 2.17
N VAL A 2 -18.94 1.79 1.89
CA VAL A 2 -17.63 2.10 2.50
C VAL A 2 -16.89 3.01 1.54
N GLY A 3 -16.35 4.13 2.03
CA GLY A 3 -15.67 5.12 1.22
C GLY A 3 -14.63 5.89 2.02
N SER A 4 -13.49 6.14 1.39
CA SER A 4 -12.46 7.04 1.90
C SER A 4 -12.76 8.45 1.39
N ASN A 5 -12.95 9.39 2.30
CA ASN A 5 -13.18 10.79 1.99
C ASN A 5 -11.97 11.62 2.42
N PHE A 6 -11.50 12.50 1.55
CA PHE A 6 -10.34 13.36 1.82
C PHE A 6 -10.82 14.79 2.03
N TYR A 7 -10.46 15.37 3.17
CA TYR A 7 -10.85 16.73 3.54
C TYR A 7 -9.61 17.57 3.83
N ARG A 8 -9.65 18.85 3.44
CA ARG A 8 -8.74 19.88 3.93
C ARG A 8 -9.53 21.14 4.21
N LEU A 9 -9.16 21.87 5.24
CA LEU A 9 -9.75 23.18 5.52
C LEU A 9 -9.03 24.23 4.70
N LYS A 10 -9.79 25.16 4.11
CA LYS A 10 -9.27 26.40 3.55
C LYS A 10 -9.50 27.50 4.58
N GLN A 11 -8.44 28.05 5.13
CA GLN A 11 -8.48 29.22 6.00
C GLN A 11 -8.26 30.46 5.14
N VAL A 12 -9.16 31.43 5.22
CA VAL A 12 -9.03 32.74 4.56
C VAL A 12 -8.82 33.78 5.66
N TYR A 13 -7.73 34.53 5.57
CA TYR A 13 -7.38 35.58 6.51
C TYR A 13 -8.07 36.90 6.14
N SER A 14 -8.12 37.84 7.07
CA SER A 14 -8.77 39.15 6.88
C SER A 14 -8.13 40.02 5.79
N ASP A 15 -6.90 39.72 5.39
CA ASP A 15 -6.17 40.37 4.30
C ASP A 15 -6.41 39.70 2.92
N GLY A 16 -7.28 38.67 2.87
CA GLY A 16 -7.60 37.92 1.65
C GLY A 16 -6.60 36.82 1.31
N THR A 17 -5.50 36.66 2.07
CA THR A 17 -4.61 35.51 1.92
C THR A 17 -5.28 34.23 2.41
N PHE A 18 -4.79 33.07 1.99
CA PHE A 18 -5.34 31.80 2.44
C PHE A 18 -4.27 30.75 2.70
N SER A 19 -4.55 29.85 3.63
CA SER A 19 -3.76 28.65 3.90
C SER A 19 -4.66 27.42 3.87
N TYR A 20 -4.08 26.26 3.55
CA TYR A 20 -4.77 24.98 3.65
C TYR A 20 -4.26 24.22 4.87
N SER A 21 -5.16 23.51 5.57
CA SER A 21 -4.73 22.50 6.53
C SER A 21 -4.06 21.31 5.81
N GLU A 22 -3.41 20.45 6.59
CA GLU A 22 -3.09 19.10 6.14
C GLU A 22 -4.35 18.39 5.61
N VAL A 23 -4.17 17.50 4.63
CA VAL A 23 -5.23 16.62 4.15
C VAL A 23 -5.50 15.56 5.22
N LYS A 24 -6.75 15.48 5.69
CA LYS A 24 -7.20 14.42 6.59
C LYS A 24 -8.06 13.43 5.81
N SER A 25 -7.78 12.13 6.00
CA SER A 25 -8.59 11.04 5.46
C SER A 25 -9.60 10.58 6.51
N VAL A 26 -10.86 10.45 6.12
CA VAL A 26 -11.93 9.88 6.95
C VAL A 26 -12.47 8.64 6.24
N VAL A 27 -12.42 7.52 6.94
CA VAL A 27 -12.98 6.25 6.45
C VAL A 27 -14.37 6.09 7.04
N TYR A 28 -15.39 6.07 6.18
CA TYR A 28 -16.76 5.84 6.62
C TYR A 28 -17.03 4.35 6.76
N THR A 29 -17.33 3.88 7.98
CA THR A 29 -17.70 2.49 8.25
C THR A 29 -19.13 2.42 8.80
N LYS A 30 -19.81 1.30 8.55
CA LYS A 30 -21.15 1.07 9.13
C LYS A 30 -21.00 0.91 10.64
N PRO A 31 -21.86 1.51 11.49
CA PRO A 31 -21.82 1.28 12.94
C PRO A 31 -21.84 -0.22 13.25
N GLY A 32 -20.91 -0.69 14.09
CA GLY A 32 -20.72 -2.11 14.41
C GLY A 32 -19.89 -2.92 13.41
N TYR A 33 -19.46 -2.32 12.29
CA TYR A 33 -18.47 -2.88 11.38
C TYR A 33 -17.13 -2.17 11.58
N THR A 34 -16.23 -2.81 12.32
CA THR A 34 -14.81 -2.46 12.30
C THR A 34 -14.23 -3.02 11.01
N LEU A 35 -13.72 -2.15 10.13
CA LEU A 35 -12.96 -2.64 8.98
C LEU A 35 -11.77 -3.47 9.51
N PRO A 36 -11.46 -4.62 8.89
CA PRO A 36 -10.25 -5.33 9.25
C PRO A 36 -9.08 -4.35 9.13
N LYS A 37 -8.29 -4.22 10.21
CA LYS A 37 -7.09 -3.40 10.17
C LYS A 37 -6.12 -4.05 9.20
N ILE A 38 -6.00 -3.48 8.01
CA ILE A 38 -5.07 -3.98 7.01
C ILE A 38 -3.68 -3.53 7.39
N THR A 39 -2.75 -4.47 7.48
CA THR A 39 -1.33 -4.17 7.69
C THR A 39 -0.53 -4.82 6.59
N PHE A 40 0.41 -4.09 6.03
CA PHE A 40 1.39 -4.59 5.07
C PHE A 40 2.79 -4.34 5.60
N LYS A 41 3.64 -5.38 5.57
CA LYS A 41 5.08 -5.26 5.81
C LYS A 41 5.83 -6.04 4.75
N LEU A 42 6.96 -5.47 4.32
CA LEU A 42 7.85 -6.04 3.34
C LEU A 42 9.29 -5.93 3.85
N TYR A 43 9.99 -7.05 3.97
CA TYR A 43 11.35 -7.09 4.53
C TYR A 43 12.13 -8.33 4.07
N PRO A 44 13.48 -8.32 4.10
CA PRO A 44 14.33 -7.20 4.46
C PRO A 44 14.34 -6.12 3.37
N ASN A 45 14.66 -4.90 3.77
CA ASN A 45 15.00 -3.82 2.84
C ASN A 45 16.29 -3.15 3.34
N PRO A 46 17.41 -3.21 2.60
CA PRO A 46 17.57 -3.81 1.27
C PRO A 46 17.43 -5.34 1.21
N ALA A 47 16.93 -5.86 0.09
CA ALA A 47 16.69 -7.27 -0.18
C ALA A 47 17.72 -7.87 -1.13
N GLU A 48 18.07 -9.15 -0.94
CA GLU A 48 19.06 -9.86 -1.78
C GLU A 48 18.43 -10.89 -2.69
N SER A 49 17.71 -11.87 -2.15
CA SER A 49 17.14 -12.98 -2.93
C SER A 49 15.69 -13.29 -2.59
N VAL A 50 15.26 -12.96 -1.37
CA VAL A 50 13.93 -13.26 -0.86
C VAL A 50 13.35 -12.02 -0.18
N LEU A 51 12.06 -11.79 -0.40
CA LEU A 51 11.24 -10.87 0.38
C LEU A 51 10.24 -11.67 1.20
N ASN A 52 10.12 -11.32 2.48
CA ASN A 52 9.04 -11.72 3.34
C ASN A 52 7.93 -10.67 3.24
N VAL A 53 6.72 -11.15 3.05
CA VAL A 53 5.51 -10.35 2.87
C VAL A 53 4.54 -10.74 3.97
N ASP A 54 4.25 -9.79 4.86
CA ASP A 54 3.19 -9.94 5.86
C ASP A 54 2.02 -9.04 5.49
N VAL A 55 0.91 -9.64 5.06
CA VAL A 55 -0.36 -8.94 4.83
C VAL A 55 -1.44 -9.55 5.72
N THR A 56 -2.11 -8.70 6.49
CA THR A 56 -3.23 -9.13 7.35
C THR A 56 -4.51 -8.38 6.99
N GLY A 57 -5.66 -8.99 7.29
CA GLY A 57 -6.97 -8.34 7.14
C GLY A 57 -7.60 -8.42 5.75
N ILE A 58 -6.85 -8.82 4.70
CA ILE A 58 -7.37 -9.04 3.34
C ILE A 58 -6.72 -10.24 2.67
N ARG A 59 -7.43 -10.86 1.72
CA ARG A 59 -6.80 -11.61 0.64
C ARG A 59 -6.23 -10.62 -0.36
N SER A 60 -4.99 -10.81 -0.77
CA SER A 60 -4.27 -9.77 -1.48
C SER A 60 -3.50 -10.26 -2.68
N LYS A 61 -3.20 -9.34 -3.59
CA LYS A 61 -2.25 -9.53 -4.68
C LYS A 61 -1.13 -8.52 -4.53
N LEU A 62 0.09 -9.00 -4.37
CA LEU A 62 1.28 -8.18 -4.44
C LEU A 62 1.77 -8.10 -5.87
N ILE A 63 2.11 -6.90 -6.32
CA ILE A 63 2.70 -6.64 -7.63
C ILE A 63 3.98 -5.83 -7.40
N ILE A 64 5.09 -6.32 -7.94
CA ILE A 64 6.36 -5.60 -7.95
C ILE A 64 6.50 -4.91 -9.30
N TYR A 65 6.84 -3.62 -9.26
CA TYR A 65 7.14 -2.80 -10.42
C TYR A 65 8.58 -2.32 -10.38
N ASP A 66 9.20 -2.20 -11.55
CA ASP A 66 10.46 -1.50 -11.70
C ASP A 66 10.28 0.04 -11.64
N LEU A 67 11.40 0.77 -11.74
CA LEU A 67 11.42 2.24 -11.76
C LEU A 67 10.59 2.88 -12.88
N PHE A 68 10.31 2.14 -13.95
CA PHE A 68 9.49 2.60 -15.07
C PHE A 68 8.01 2.23 -14.91
N GLY A 69 7.62 1.64 -13.77
CA GLY A 69 6.26 1.21 -13.50
C GLY A 69 5.87 -0.09 -14.23
N ARG A 70 6.82 -0.84 -14.78
CA ARG A 70 6.53 -2.11 -15.46
C ARG A 70 6.39 -3.22 -14.43
N PRO A 71 5.31 -4.04 -14.47
CA PRO A 71 5.15 -5.15 -13.54
C PRO A 71 6.18 -6.24 -13.85
N VAL A 72 7.06 -6.54 -12.89
CA VAL A 72 8.11 -7.55 -13.02
C VAL A 72 7.82 -8.82 -12.22
N ARG A 73 6.93 -8.74 -11.22
CA ARG A 73 6.43 -9.90 -10.48
C ARG A 73 5.01 -9.67 -10.00
N SER A 74 4.21 -10.73 -9.89
CA SER A 74 3.02 -10.70 -9.05
C SER A 74 2.78 -12.04 -8.37
N GLN A 75 2.22 -11.99 -7.17
CA GLN A 75 1.78 -13.18 -6.43
C GLN A 75 0.52 -12.86 -5.64
N THR A 76 -0.36 -13.85 -5.54
CA THR A 76 -1.60 -13.77 -4.75
C THR A 76 -1.38 -14.45 -3.41
N TYR A 77 -1.93 -13.87 -2.34
CA TYR A 77 -1.82 -14.34 -0.97
C TYR A 77 -3.20 -14.49 -0.35
N ASP A 78 -3.38 -15.59 0.38
CA ASP A 78 -4.59 -15.81 1.17
C ASP A 78 -4.53 -15.04 2.50
N LEU A 79 -5.64 -15.06 3.24
CA LEU A 79 -5.78 -14.29 4.48
C LEU A 79 -4.82 -14.83 5.56
N ASN A 80 -4.03 -13.93 6.15
CA ASN A 80 -3.08 -14.20 7.25
C ASN A 80 -1.96 -15.19 6.89
N GLU A 81 -1.60 -15.26 5.60
CA GLU A 81 -0.48 -16.05 5.13
C GLU A 81 0.80 -15.21 5.17
N ALA A 82 1.82 -15.66 5.92
CA ALA A 82 3.16 -15.10 5.83
C ALA A 82 3.88 -15.81 4.67
N VAL A 83 4.23 -15.06 3.62
CA VAL A 83 4.73 -15.66 2.38
C VAL A 83 6.06 -15.07 1.97
N THR A 84 6.90 -15.94 1.41
CA THR A 84 8.18 -15.56 0.84
C THR A 84 8.05 -15.43 -0.68
N MET A 85 8.68 -14.40 -1.23
CA MET A 85 8.78 -14.17 -2.66
C MET A 85 10.25 -14.21 -3.09
N ASN A 86 10.57 -15.04 -4.08
CA ASN A 86 11.89 -15.07 -4.68
C ASN A 86 12.06 -13.89 -5.68
N ILE A 87 13.12 -13.12 -5.48
CA ILE A 87 13.51 -11.96 -6.29
C ILE A 87 14.94 -12.06 -6.82
N THR A 88 15.54 -13.25 -6.82
CA THR A 88 16.95 -13.48 -7.17
C THR A 88 17.27 -13.04 -8.61
N ASP A 89 16.34 -13.24 -9.53
CA ASP A 89 16.40 -12.85 -10.94
C ASP A 89 16.13 -11.35 -11.19
N LEU A 90 15.70 -10.59 -10.16
CA LEU A 90 15.59 -9.14 -10.28
C LEU A 90 16.99 -8.51 -10.23
N ARG A 91 17.25 -7.58 -11.14
CA ARG A 91 18.50 -6.80 -11.15
C ARG A 91 18.57 -5.88 -9.94
N THR A 92 19.77 -5.58 -9.48
CA THR A 92 20.06 -4.54 -8.49
C THR A 92 19.37 -3.23 -8.87
N GLY A 93 18.67 -2.60 -7.94
CA GLY A 93 17.91 -1.38 -8.21
C GLY A 93 16.79 -1.11 -7.22
N VAL A 94 15.95 -0.14 -7.57
CA VAL A 94 14.80 0.28 -6.77
C VAL A 94 13.53 -0.29 -7.39
N TYR A 95 12.63 -0.78 -6.54
CA TYR A 95 11.36 -1.37 -6.96
C TYR A 95 10.22 -0.84 -6.09
N PHE A 96 9.03 -0.80 -6.67
CA PHE A 96 7.78 -0.53 -5.97
C PHE A 96 7.05 -1.84 -5.73
N ALA A 97 6.54 -2.03 -4.53
CA ALA A 97 5.74 -3.18 -4.14
C ALA A 97 4.34 -2.69 -3.75
N GLU A 98 3.34 -3.04 -4.55
CA GLU A 98 1.95 -2.63 -4.41
C GLU A 98 1.10 -3.82 -3.96
N VAL A 99 0.33 -3.64 -2.89
CA VAL A 99 -0.66 -4.63 -2.42
C VAL A 99 -2.04 -4.18 -2.85
N LYS A 100 -2.75 -5.07 -3.55
CA LYS A 100 -4.17 -4.89 -3.91
C LYS A 100 -5.04 -5.85 -3.12
N ASP A 101 -6.17 -5.36 -2.64
CA ASP A 101 -7.23 -6.22 -2.11
C ASP A 101 -7.92 -6.95 -3.26
N LEU A 102 -7.96 -8.29 -3.21
CA LEU A 102 -8.58 -9.09 -4.26
C LEU A 102 -10.10 -8.90 -4.36
N SER A 103 -10.76 -8.50 -3.27
CA SER A 103 -12.20 -8.32 -3.25
C SER A 103 -12.64 -7.04 -3.96
N THR A 104 -11.83 -5.98 -3.87
CA THR A 104 -12.12 -4.67 -4.46
C THR A 104 -11.25 -4.32 -5.66
N ASN A 105 -10.17 -5.07 -5.89
CA ASN A 105 -9.10 -4.81 -6.85
C ASN A 105 -8.46 -3.41 -6.69
N ARG A 106 -8.56 -2.81 -5.49
CA ARG A 106 -8.01 -1.49 -5.18
C ARG A 106 -6.64 -1.63 -4.50
N PRO A 107 -5.66 -0.78 -4.85
CA PRO A 107 -4.42 -0.72 -4.10
C PRO A 107 -4.73 -0.27 -2.68
N THR A 108 -4.19 -1.02 -1.71
CA THR A 108 -4.35 -0.74 -0.29
C THR A 108 -3.10 -0.10 0.29
N ASP A 109 -1.92 -0.51 -0.19
CA ASP A 109 -0.65 0.04 0.24
C ASP A 109 0.43 -0.11 -0.86
N ILE A 110 1.41 0.80 -0.88
CA ILE A 110 2.55 0.79 -1.79
C ILE A 110 3.80 1.14 -1.00
N THR A 111 4.84 0.31 -1.11
CA THR A 111 6.15 0.58 -0.50
C THR A 111 7.28 0.49 -1.52
N ILE A 112 8.43 1.08 -1.18
CA ILE A 112 9.65 1.03 -1.98
C ILE A 112 10.62 0.08 -1.30
N PHE A 113 11.28 -0.79 -2.07
CA PHE A 113 12.42 -1.56 -1.57
C PHE A 113 13.61 -1.51 -2.53
N PHE A 114 14.80 -1.69 -1.97
CA PHE A 114 16.07 -1.72 -2.68
C PHE A 114 16.50 -3.17 -2.85
N LYS A 115 16.70 -3.62 -4.09
CA LYS A 115 17.36 -4.88 -4.43
C LYS A 115 18.85 -4.65 -4.53
N LYS A 116 19.65 -5.45 -3.81
CA LYS A 116 21.11 -5.50 -3.96
C LYS A 116 21.53 -6.33 -5.16
#